data_AF-A0A7R8H925-F1
#
_entry.id   AF-A0A7R8H925-F1
#
_cell.length_a   1.000
_cell.length_b   1.000
_cell.length_c   1.000
_cell.angle_alpha   90.00
_cell.angle_beta   90.00
_cell.angle_gamma   90.00
#
_symmetry.space_group_name_H-M   'P 1'
#
loop_
_entity.id
_entity.type
_entity.pdbx_description
1 polymer ?
#
loop_
_entity_poly.entity_id
_entity_poly.type
_entity_poly.pdbx_seq_one_letter_code
_entity_poly.pdbx_strand_id
1 'polypeptide(L)'
;MVHNFQTADTSLNLELSPPNHPQSNSLFERVVCSVKEMLKKNPGLFSLDEILFSYRAAPLACGKSPLELLFSQPLTTRLDRMLPNQTRERKNKLKNGMEVW
;
A
#
# COMPACT_ATOMS: atom_id res chain seq x y z
N MET A 1 -14.53 -20.42 27.33
CA MET A 1 -15.51 -19.81 26.42
C MET A 1 -14.75 -19.14 25.30
N VAL A 2 -14.69 -19.75 24.12
CA VAL A 2 -14.17 -19.10 22.91
C VAL A 2 -15.40 -18.57 22.19
N HIS A 3 -15.61 -17.24 22.21
CA HIS A 3 -16.68 -16.64 21.43
C HIS A 3 -16.37 -16.82 19.95
N ASN A 4 -17.23 -17.54 19.23
CA ASN A 4 -17.14 -17.62 17.78
C ASN A 4 -17.48 -16.24 17.20
N PHE A 5 -16.45 -15.49 16.81
CA PHE A 5 -16.57 -14.15 16.22
C PHE A 5 -17.19 -14.13 14.81
N GLN A 6 -17.54 -15.29 14.23
CA GLN A 6 -17.67 -15.43 12.77
C GLN A 6 -19.07 -15.33 12.19
N THR A 7 -20.16 -15.27 12.97
CA THR A 7 -21.51 -15.36 12.37
C THR A 7 -22.65 -14.58 13.03
N ALA A 8 -22.43 -13.86 14.13
CA ALA A 8 -23.57 -13.26 14.83
C ALA A 8 -24.09 -11.95 14.23
N ASP A 9 -23.22 -10.99 13.84
CA ASP A 9 -23.69 -9.58 13.69
C ASP A 9 -23.13 -8.81 12.49
N THR A 10 -22.40 -9.45 11.57
CA THR A 10 -21.88 -8.77 10.37
C THR A 10 -22.47 -9.40 9.12
N SER A 11 -23.02 -8.61 8.19
CA SER A 11 -23.61 -9.05 6.91
C SER A 11 -22.58 -9.60 5.90
N LEU A 12 -21.48 -10.16 6.39
CA LEU A 12 -20.34 -10.63 5.61
C LEU A 12 -20.52 -12.12 5.28
N ASN A 13 -20.34 -12.47 4.00
CA ASN A 13 -20.29 -13.85 3.55
C ASN A 13 -18.85 -14.37 3.69
N LEU A 14 -18.65 -15.40 4.50
CA LEU A 14 -17.37 -16.08 4.66
C LEU A 14 -17.22 -17.15 3.58
N GLU A 15 -16.24 -17.01 2.70
CA GLU A 15 -15.85 -18.04 1.76
C GLU A 15 -14.58 -18.76 2.23
N LEU A 16 -14.61 -20.08 2.22
CA LEU A 16 -13.49 -20.94 2.60
C LEU A 16 -12.93 -21.63 1.37
N SER A 17 -11.60 -21.64 1.25
CA SER A 17 -10.91 -22.42 0.21
C SER A 17 -11.00 -23.92 0.50
N PRO A 18 -11.13 -24.78 -0.52
CA PRO A 18 -11.12 -26.21 -0.32
C PRO A 18 -9.81 -26.69 0.31
N PRO A 19 -9.83 -27.79 1.09
CA PRO A 19 -8.63 -28.35 1.70
C PRO A 19 -7.56 -28.66 0.64
N ASN A 20 -6.29 -28.40 0.96
CA ASN A 20 -5.14 -28.65 0.07
C ASN A 20 -5.19 -27.93 -1.29
N HIS A 21 -5.90 -26.81 -1.37
CA HIS A 21 -5.96 -25.99 -2.59
C HIS A 21 -5.39 -24.58 -2.35
N PRO A 22 -4.05 -24.45 -2.21
CA PRO A 22 -3.40 -23.17 -1.93
C PRO A 22 -3.60 -22.15 -3.06
N GLN A 23 -3.87 -22.62 -4.28
CA GLN A 23 -4.09 -21.78 -5.44
C GLN A 23 -5.26 -20.79 -5.27
N SER A 24 -6.34 -21.19 -4.59
CA SER A 24 -7.48 -20.29 -4.29
C SER A 24 -7.06 -19.09 -3.43
N ASN A 25 -6.07 -19.25 -2.56
CA ASN A 25 -5.56 -18.20 -1.68
C ASN A 25 -4.18 -17.69 -2.11
N SER A 26 -3.76 -17.97 -3.34
CA SER A 26 -2.41 -17.69 -3.84
C SER A 26 -2.00 -16.22 -3.75
N LEU A 27 -2.94 -15.30 -3.95
CA LEU A 27 -2.70 -13.86 -3.78
C LEU A 27 -2.35 -13.52 -2.33
N PHE A 28 -3.11 -14.04 -1.38
CA PHE A 28 -2.84 -13.85 0.05
C PHE A 28 -1.47 -14.43 0.42
N GLU A 29 -1.16 -15.65 -0.03
CA GLU A 29 0.13 -16.29 0.21
C GLU A 29 1.29 -15.46 -0.34
N ARG A 30 1.11 -14.87 -1.54
CA ARG A 30 2.12 -13.99 -2.14
C ARG A 30 2.37 -12.75 -1.29
N VAL A 31 1.32 -12.13 -0.76
CA VAL A 31 1.44 -10.98 0.15
C VAL A 31 2.20 -11.37 1.42
N VAL A 32 1.85 -12.50 2.03
CA VAL A 32 2.54 -13.02 3.22
C VAL A 32 4.03 -13.27 2.93
N CYS A 33 4.34 -13.83 1.76
CA CYS A 33 5.71 -14.04 1.31
C CYS A 33 6.49 -12.72 1.23
N SER A 34 5.92 -11.70 0.58
CA SER A 34 6.54 -10.37 0.49
C SER A 34 6.77 -9.73 1.86
N VAL A 35 5.80 -9.79 2.77
CA VAL A 35 5.96 -9.25 4.13
C VAL A 35 7.07 -9.98 4.88
N LYS A 36 7.14 -11.31 4.78
CA LYS A 36 8.23 -12.10 5.39
C LYS A 36 9.59 -11.74 4.82
N GLU A 37 9.70 -11.51 3.51
CA GLU A 37 10.95 -11.06 2.89
C GLU A 37 11.37 -9.67 3.37
N MET A 38 10.42 -8.74 3.53
CA MET A 38 10.69 -7.40 4.05
C MET A 38 11.19 -7.43 5.49
N LEU A 39 10.60 -8.30 6.32
CA LEU A 39 11.05 -8.56 7.69
C LEU A 39 12.47 -9.12 7.72
N LYS A 40 12.77 -10.12 6.87
CA LYS A 40 14.11 -10.72 6.76
C LYS A 40 15.17 -9.71 6.33
N LYS A 41 14.82 -8.78 5.44
CA LYS A 41 15.74 -7.72 4.96
C LYS A 41 16.07 -6.69 6.04
N ASN A 42 15.17 -6.48 7.00
CA ASN A 42 15.30 -5.44 8.02
C ASN A 42 15.07 -6.00 9.43
N PRO A 43 15.96 -6.90 9.92
CA PRO A 43 15.78 -7.53 11.22
C PRO A 43 15.85 -6.48 12.34
N GLY A 44 14.74 -6.30 13.08
CA GLY A 44 14.68 -5.45 14.28
C GLY A 44 14.70 -3.93 14.05
N LEU A 45 14.75 -3.47 12.80
CA LEU A 45 14.80 -2.05 12.45
C LEU A 45 13.42 -1.40 12.30
N PHE A 46 12.41 -2.19 11.94
CA PHE A 46 11.08 -1.67 11.63
C PHE A 46 9.99 -2.37 12.42
N SER A 47 9.05 -1.56 12.89
CA SER A 47 7.76 -2.01 13.38
C SER A 47 6.94 -2.65 12.26
N LEU A 48 5.95 -3.49 12.62
CA LEU A 48 5.02 -4.05 11.64
C LEU A 48 4.33 -2.95 10.83
N ASP A 49 4.00 -1.81 11.45
CA ASP A 49 3.35 -0.68 10.79
C ASP A 49 4.21 -0.05 9.69
N GLU A 50 5.52 0.08 9.91
CA GLU A 50 6.45 0.62 8.91
C GLU A 50 6.63 -0.31 7.71
N ILE A 51 6.64 -1.62 7.96
CA ILE A 51 6.70 -2.64 6.91
C ILE A 51 5.42 -2.63 6.09
N LEU A 52 4.28 -2.56 6.79
CA LEU A 52 2.95 -2.47 6.19
C LEU A 52 2.74 -1.17 5.41
N PHE A 53 3.30 -0.06 5.89
CA PHE A 53 3.33 1.21 5.18
C PHE A 53 4.15 1.10 3.90
N SER A 54 5.36 0.54 4.01
CA SER A 54 6.26 0.33 2.86
C SER A 54 5.65 -0.58 1.80
N TYR A 55 4.96 -1.65 2.22
CA TYR A 55 4.23 -2.54 1.32
C TYR A 55 3.13 -1.79 0.56
N ARG A 56 2.36 -0.94 1.24
CA ARG A 56 1.28 -0.14 0.63
C ARG A 56 1.80 0.96 -0.29
N ALA A 57 3.00 1.46 -0.05
CA ALA A 57 3.67 2.50 -0.84
C ALA A 57 4.40 1.95 -2.08
N ALA A 58 4.86 0.70 -2.03
CA ALA A 58 5.73 0.14 -3.05
C ALA A 58 4.97 -0.04 -4.37
N PRO A 59 5.51 0.45 -5.51
CA PRO A 59 4.88 0.24 -6.81
C PRO A 59 4.92 -1.25 -7.18
N LEU A 60 3.80 -1.76 -7.67
CA LEU A 60 3.71 -3.10 -8.25
C LEU A 60 4.17 -3.09 -9.71
N ALA A 61 4.20 -4.27 -10.35
CA ALA A 61 4.56 -4.40 -11.77
C ALA A 61 3.68 -3.56 -12.71
N CYS A 62 2.46 -3.21 -12.30
CA CYS A 62 1.57 -2.31 -13.04
C CYS A 62 1.90 -0.82 -12.88
N GLY A 63 2.95 -0.47 -12.13
CA GLY A 63 3.38 0.90 -11.86
C GLY A 63 2.59 1.61 -10.76
N LYS A 64 1.50 1.04 -10.27
CA LYS A 64 0.70 1.56 -9.16
C LYS A 64 1.00 0.84 -7.86
N SER A 65 0.90 1.54 -6.75
CA SER A 65 1.01 0.97 -5.41
C SER A 65 -0.30 0.28 -4.97
N PRO A 66 -0.26 -0.66 -4.01
CA PRO A 66 -1.47 -1.28 -3.49
C PRO A 66 -2.50 -0.28 -2.94
N LEU A 67 -2.03 0.81 -2.31
CA LEU A 67 -2.93 1.84 -1.80
C LEU A 67 -3.61 2.61 -2.94
N GLU A 68 -2.88 2.93 -4.00
CA GLU A 68 -3.46 3.59 -5.18
C GLU A 68 -4.50 2.72 -5.86
N LEU A 69 -4.30 1.40 -5.89
CA LEU A 69 -5.30 0.47 -6.41
C LEU A 69 -6.56 0.43 -5.53
N LEU A 70 -6.41 0.55 -4.21
CA LEU A 70 -7.52 0.46 -3.27
C LEU A 70 -8.32 1.78 -3.14
N PHE A 71 -7.63 2.92 -3.09
CA PHE A 71 -8.25 4.23 -2.81
C PHE A 71 -8.17 5.22 -3.97
N SER A 72 -7.53 4.86 -5.10
CA SER A 72 -7.29 5.79 -6.22
C SER A 72 -6.55 7.07 -5.81
N GLN A 73 -5.80 7.03 -4.71
CA GLN A 73 -5.03 8.15 -4.18
C GLN A 73 -3.55 7.80 -4.07
N PRO A 74 -2.64 8.71 -4.47
CA PRO A 74 -1.21 8.52 -4.28
C PRO A 74 -0.86 8.64 -2.80
N LEU A 75 -0.01 7.73 -2.30
CA LEU A 75 0.50 7.81 -0.93
C LEU A 75 1.60 8.88 -0.86
N THR A 76 1.50 9.81 0.09
CA THR A 76 2.59 10.77 0.34
C THR A 76 3.66 10.13 1.22
N THR A 77 4.84 9.86 0.65
CA THR A 77 6.00 9.38 1.39
C THR A 77 6.88 10.53 1.88
N ARG A 78 7.86 10.21 2.75
CA ARG A 78 8.88 11.20 3.15
C ARG A 78 9.68 11.69 1.94
N LEU A 79 9.93 10.82 0.96
CA LEU A 79 10.62 11.15 -0.28
C LEU A 79 9.80 12.11 -1.14
N ASP A 80 8.48 11.94 -1.22
CA ASP A 80 7.61 12.88 -1.96
C ASP A 80 7.64 14.29 -1.40
N ARG A 81 7.89 14.43 -0.10
CA ARG A 81 8.03 15.74 0.55
C ARG A 81 9.37 16.42 0.24
N MET A 82 10.39 15.65 -0.12
CA MET A 82 11.71 16.16 -0.49
C MET A 82 11.75 16.63 -1.94
N LEU A 83 10.83 16.16 -2.79
CA LEU A 83 10.69 16.65 -4.15
C LEU A 83 10.16 18.09 -4.15
N PRO A 84 10.74 19.00 -4.94
CA PRO A 84 10.18 20.34 -5.09
C PRO A 84 8.75 20.21 -5.58
N ASN A 85 7.82 20.90 -4.90
CA ASN A 85 6.40 20.79 -5.18
C ASN A 85 6.15 21.18 -6.65
N GLN A 86 5.93 20.20 -7.52
CA GLN A 86 5.81 20.42 -8.97
C GLN A 86 4.67 21.39 -9.29
N THR A 87 3.66 21.46 -8.43
CA THR A 87 2.55 22.41 -8.53
C THR A 87 3.00 23.85 -8.27
N ARG A 88 3.93 24.04 -7.31
CA ARG A 88 4.54 25.35 -7.01
C ARG A 88 5.51 25.76 -8.12
N GLU A 89 6.33 24.84 -8.60
CA GLU A 89 7.26 25.04 -9.73
C GLU A 89 6.51 25.44 -11.02
N ARG A 90 5.43 24.73 -11.36
CA ARG A 90 4.57 25.08 -12.52
C ARG A 90 3.93 26.45 -12.36
N LYS A 91 3.38 26.77 -11.18
CA LYS A 91 2.80 28.09 -10.89
C LYS A 91 3.82 29.22 -10.95
N ASN A 92 5.04 28.99 -10.46
CA ASN A 92 6.13 29.96 -10.52
C ASN A 92 6.60 30.18 -11.96
N LYS A 93 6.73 29.13 -12.77
CA LYS A 93 7.03 29.28 -14.21
C LYS A 93 5.94 30.06 -14.96
N LEU A 94 4.67 29.81 -14.66
CA LEU A 94 3.56 30.54 -15.25
C LEU A 94 3.57 32.03 -14.86
N LYS A 95 3.81 32.35 -13.58
CA LYS A 95 3.91 33.73 -13.10
C LYS A 95 5.11 34.48 -13.68
N ASN A 96 6.30 33.86 -13.65
CA ASN A 96 7.51 34.48 -14.18
C ASN A 96 7.46 34.67 -15.72
N GLY A 97 6.68 33.85 -16.43
CA GLY A 97 6.43 34.02 -17.87
C GLY A 97 5.38 35.10 -18.20
N MET A 98 4.62 35.59 -17.21
CA MET A 98 3.63 36.66 -17.38
C MET A 98 4.16 38.06 -17.02
N GLU A 99 5.30 38.17 -16.34
CA GLU A 99 5.90 39.45 -15.90
C GLU A 99 6.89 40.07 -16.91
N VAL A 100 7.02 39.51 -18.11
CA VAL A 100 7.83 40.08 -19.22
C VAL A 100 6.94 40.80 -20.22
N TRP A 101 6.47 42.00 -19.88
CA TRP A 101 5.97 43.04 -20.78
C TRP A 101 6.19 44.43 -20.18
#